data_AF-A0A5C4R1B3-F1
#
_entry.id   AF-A0A5C4R1B3-F1
#
_cell.length_a   1.000
_cell.length_b   1.000
_cell.length_c   1.000
_cell.angle_alpha   90.00
_cell.angle_beta   90.00
_cell.angle_gamma   90.00
#
_symmetry.space_group_name_H-M   'P 1'
#
loop_
_entity.id
_entity.type
_entity.pdbx_description
1 polymer ?
#
loop_
_entity_poly.entity_id
_entity_poly.type
_entity_poly.pdbx_seq_one_letter_code
_entity_poly.pdbx_strand_id
1 'polypeptide(L)'
;GLWAGEAGEDLPAVVGPENACYVIYTSGSTGRPKGAVVTHAGLVNRTQHVLPEVYRLGPDGVVLQKTEIGFDVSPAEVYAALSAGARIVVARPGGHRDPAYLRDLIIAEQVTTAHFVPVMLSMLLAEGIERCTSLRSVGVGGEELPVDVARAFLAALPDCELHNTYGPAEAAVDVTSWQCDPQALAELTRVPLGGPHPNLRLYVLDDELEMVPIGTPGELYLGGVGVGRGYWGAA
;
A
#
# COMPACT_ATOMS: atom_id res chain seq x y z
N GLY A 1 5.49 -33.89 6.81
CA GLY A 1 5.70 -32.52 6.29
C GLY A 1 6.56 -31.75 7.28
N LEU A 2 7.08 -30.58 6.89
CA LEU A 2 7.90 -29.71 7.75
C LEU A 2 7.28 -29.38 9.13
N TRP A 3 5.98 -29.62 9.29
CA TRP A 3 5.18 -29.35 10.49
C TRP A 3 4.74 -30.62 11.26
N ALA A 4 5.26 -31.80 10.89
CA ALA A 4 4.93 -33.05 11.57
C ALA A 4 5.67 -33.13 12.92
N GLY A 5 5.13 -32.45 13.94
CA GLY A 5 5.74 -32.35 15.27
C GLY A 5 5.30 -31.11 16.04
N GLU A 6 4.70 -30.13 15.38
CA GLU A 6 4.12 -28.97 16.05
C GLU A 6 2.84 -29.34 16.82
N ALA A 7 2.60 -28.66 17.92
CA ALA A 7 1.38 -28.83 18.70
C ALA A 7 0.15 -28.53 17.82
N GLY A 8 -0.86 -29.40 17.86
CA GLY A 8 -2.12 -29.23 17.12
C GLY A 8 -3.08 -28.22 17.75
N GLU A 9 -2.63 -27.48 18.77
CA GLU A 9 -3.40 -26.48 19.50
C GLU A 9 -2.74 -25.12 19.34
N ASP A 10 -3.55 -24.08 19.11
CA ASP A 10 -3.07 -22.71 19.01
C ASP A 10 -2.43 -22.26 20.33
N LEU A 11 -1.32 -21.52 20.23
CA LEU A 11 -0.73 -20.88 21.40
C LEU A 11 -1.74 -19.91 22.03
N PRO A 12 -1.78 -19.80 23.37
CA PRO A 12 -2.64 -18.83 24.04
C PRO A 12 -2.29 -17.41 23.59
N ALA A 13 -3.32 -16.63 23.24
CA ALA A 13 -3.15 -15.26 22.77
C ALA A 13 -2.62 -14.35 23.90
N VAL A 14 -1.31 -14.12 23.92
CA VAL A 14 -0.63 -13.18 24.84
C VAL A 14 -0.44 -11.79 24.21
N VAL A 15 -0.91 -11.60 22.98
CA VAL A 15 -0.81 -10.36 22.19
C VAL A 15 -2.22 -9.85 21.91
N GLY A 16 -2.45 -8.56 22.16
CA GLY A 16 -3.70 -7.85 21.85
C GLY A 16 -3.57 -6.88 20.67
N PRO A 17 -4.70 -6.33 20.19
CA PRO A 17 -4.74 -5.47 19.00
C PRO A 17 -3.84 -4.24 19.11
N GLU A 18 -3.74 -3.67 20.30
CA GLU A 18 -2.93 -2.47 20.48
C GLU A 18 -1.44 -2.74 20.41
N ASN A 19 -0.96 -3.97 20.67
CA ASN A 19 0.47 -4.26 20.71
C ASN A 19 1.18 -3.89 19.40
N ALA A 20 2.47 -3.56 19.49
CA ALA A 20 3.29 -3.26 18.32
C ALA A 20 3.34 -4.48 17.39
N CYS A 21 3.03 -4.25 16.12
CA CYS A 21 3.11 -5.24 15.06
C CYS A 21 4.44 -5.13 14.30
N TYR A 22 4.85 -3.92 13.95
CA TYR A 22 6.14 -3.65 13.32
C TYR A 22 6.69 -2.27 13.69
N VAL A 23 7.99 -2.09 13.46
CA VAL A 23 8.69 -0.81 13.58
C VAL A 23 9.45 -0.56 12.29
N ILE A 24 9.19 0.58 11.66
CA ILE A 24 9.85 0.98 10.41
C ILE A 24 10.59 2.29 10.61
N TYR A 25 11.86 2.29 10.23
CA TYR A 25 12.75 3.43 10.40
C TYR A 25 12.73 4.30 9.16
N THR A 26 12.32 5.56 9.34
CA THR A 26 12.36 6.59 8.29
C THR A 26 13.52 7.56 8.53
N SER A 27 13.97 8.24 7.47
CA SER A 27 14.97 9.29 7.58
C SER A 27 14.42 10.47 8.39
N GLY A 28 14.90 10.66 9.61
CA GLY A 28 14.51 11.81 10.43
C GLY A 28 15.15 13.10 9.93
N SER A 29 14.42 14.22 10.03
CA SER A 29 14.92 15.57 9.72
C SER A 29 16.15 15.99 10.55
N THR A 30 16.41 15.32 11.67
CA THR A 30 17.56 15.55 12.56
C THR A 30 18.77 14.67 12.22
N GLY A 31 18.72 13.90 11.13
CA GLY A 31 19.78 12.98 10.71
C GLY A 31 19.81 11.64 11.48
N ARG A 32 18.98 11.48 12.52
CA ARG A 32 18.79 10.20 13.22
C ARG A 32 17.50 9.54 12.73
N PRO A 33 17.55 8.26 12.28
CA PRO A 33 16.35 7.54 11.90
C PRO A 33 15.34 7.46 13.05
N LYS A 34 14.05 7.62 12.75
CA LYS A 34 12.96 7.49 13.72
C LYS A 34 12.15 6.25 13.39
N GLY A 35 11.95 5.36 14.37
CA GLY A 35 11.17 4.13 14.17
C GLY A 35 9.69 4.38 14.42
N ALA A 36 8.87 4.46 13.38
CA ALA A 36 7.42 4.52 13.52
C ALA A 36 6.88 3.18 14.02
N VAL A 37 6.10 3.19 15.11
CA VAL A 37 5.56 1.99 15.73
C VAL A 37 4.10 1.81 15.34
N VAL A 38 3.80 0.81 14.51
CA VAL A 38 2.44 0.49 14.07
C VAL A 38 1.88 -0.70 14.85
N THR A 39 0.59 -0.65 15.19
CA THR A 39 -0.10 -1.67 15.98
C THR A 39 -0.70 -2.78 15.12
N HIS A 40 -1.03 -3.92 15.75
CA HIS A 40 -1.81 -4.96 15.08
C HIS A 40 -3.18 -4.45 14.62
N ALA A 41 -3.86 -3.63 15.43
CA ALA A 41 -5.16 -3.05 15.11
C ALA A 41 -5.13 -2.22 13.82
N GLY A 42 -4.11 -1.36 13.65
CA GLY A 42 -3.95 -0.55 12.45
C GLY A 42 -3.74 -1.41 11.20
N LEU A 43 -2.84 -2.38 11.27
CA LEU A 43 -2.55 -3.28 10.15
C LEU A 43 -3.76 -4.17 9.79
N VAL A 44 -4.47 -4.69 10.79
CA VAL A 44 -5.68 -5.49 10.59
C VAL A 44 -6.79 -4.64 9.96
N ASN A 45 -7.01 -3.41 10.44
CA ASN A 45 -7.99 -2.50 9.85
C ASN A 45 -7.70 -2.27 8.36
N ARG A 46 -6.45 -1.92 8.03
CA ARG A 46 -6.01 -1.77 6.64
C ARG A 46 -6.28 -3.04 5.85
N THR A 47 -5.83 -4.19 6.35
CA THR A 47 -5.94 -5.47 5.64
C THR A 47 -7.40 -5.86 5.40
N GLN A 48 -8.28 -5.71 6.39
CA GLN A 48 -9.69 -6.07 6.23
C GLN A 48 -10.44 -5.18 5.22
N HIS A 49 -10.03 -3.93 5.03
CA HIS A 49 -10.68 -3.01 4.09
C HIS A 49 -10.02 -3.00 2.71
N VAL A 50 -8.70 -2.85 2.65
CA VAL A 50 -7.93 -2.72 1.41
C VAL A 50 -7.99 -4.04 0.61
N LEU A 51 -8.11 -5.20 1.26
CA LEU A 51 -8.23 -6.48 0.56
C LEU A 51 -9.48 -6.59 -0.34
N PRO A 52 -10.72 -6.39 0.15
CA PRO A 52 -11.90 -6.48 -0.69
C PRO A 52 -12.09 -5.26 -1.60
N GLU A 53 -11.81 -4.04 -1.11
CA GLU A 53 -12.20 -2.81 -1.81
C GLU A 53 -11.13 -2.28 -2.78
N VAL A 54 -9.85 -2.47 -2.47
CA VAL A 54 -8.74 -1.97 -3.30
C VAL A 54 -8.12 -3.11 -4.12
N TYR A 55 -7.79 -4.25 -3.51
CA TYR A 55 -7.04 -5.31 -4.19
C TYR A 55 -7.87 -6.44 -4.80
N ARG A 56 -9.15 -6.55 -4.46
CA ARG A 56 -10.02 -7.68 -4.85
C ARG A 56 -9.35 -9.04 -4.62
N LEU A 57 -8.68 -9.18 -3.48
CA LEU A 57 -7.84 -10.33 -3.22
C LEU A 57 -8.63 -11.44 -2.54
N GLY A 58 -8.51 -12.65 -3.08
CA GLY A 58 -9.02 -13.88 -2.50
C GLY A 58 -7.98 -15.01 -2.59
N PRO A 59 -8.36 -16.25 -2.26
CA PRO A 59 -7.44 -17.40 -2.28
C PRO A 59 -6.84 -17.73 -3.66
N ASP A 60 -7.48 -17.27 -4.74
CA ASP A 60 -6.98 -17.40 -6.12
C ASP A 60 -6.02 -16.26 -6.51
N GLY A 61 -5.80 -15.30 -5.62
CA GLY A 61 -4.91 -14.17 -5.83
C GLY A 61 -3.43 -14.54 -5.75
N VAL A 62 -2.61 -13.74 -6.43
CA VAL A 62 -1.16 -13.83 -6.42
C VAL A 62 -0.58 -12.43 -6.19
N VAL A 63 0.01 -12.21 -5.02
CA VAL A 63 0.62 -10.92 -4.65
C VAL A 63 2.12 -10.96 -4.93
N LEU A 64 2.62 -9.92 -5.60
CA LEU A 64 4.05 -9.69 -5.77
C LEU A 64 4.62 -9.01 -4.52
N GLN A 65 5.45 -9.72 -3.77
CA GLN A 65 6.27 -9.17 -2.70
C GLN A 65 7.61 -8.74 -3.30
N LYS A 66 7.79 -7.43 -3.50
CA LYS A 66 9.02 -6.86 -4.06
C LYS A 66 9.58 -5.70 -3.25
N THR A 67 8.76 -5.08 -2.41
CA THR A 67 9.18 -3.93 -1.61
C THR A 67 10.20 -4.41 -0.59
N GLU A 68 11.29 -3.66 -0.41
CA GLU A 68 12.28 -4.02 0.62
C GLU A 68 11.62 -4.00 2.00
N ILE A 69 12.01 -4.94 2.87
CA ILE A 69 11.40 -5.14 4.20
C ILE A 69 11.51 -3.90 5.10
N GLY A 70 12.43 -2.97 4.78
CA GLY A 70 12.59 -1.69 5.48
C GLY A 70 11.53 -0.63 5.17
N PHE A 71 10.64 -0.86 4.20
CA PHE A 71 9.54 0.07 3.86
C PHE A 71 8.18 -0.51 4.24
N ASP A 72 7.24 0.37 4.57
CA ASP A 72 5.90 0.08 5.11
C ASP A 72 4.96 -0.57 4.10
N VAL A 73 5.24 -0.43 2.80
CA VAL A 73 4.54 -1.21 1.76
C VAL A 73 4.85 -2.71 1.85
N SER A 74 5.97 -3.13 2.46
CA SER A 74 6.32 -4.56 2.52
C SER A 74 5.44 -5.38 3.48
N PRO A 75 5.09 -4.95 4.73
CA PRO A 75 4.02 -5.59 5.48
C PRO A 75 2.70 -5.65 4.71
N ALA A 76 2.34 -4.60 3.97
CA ALA A 76 1.12 -4.61 3.17
C ALA A 76 1.09 -5.71 2.12
N GLU A 77 2.19 -5.95 1.40
CA GLU A 77 2.30 -7.04 0.42
C GLU A 77 2.15 -8.41 1.08
N VAL A 78 2.82 -8.62 2.22
CA VAL A 78 2.84 -9.92 2.92
C VAL A 78 1.49 -10.22 3.57
N TYR A 79 1.00 -9.30 4.41
CA TYR A 79 -0.21 -9.55 5.20
C TYR A 79 -1.48 -9.49 4.35
N ALA A 80 -1.52 -8.74 3.25
CA ALA A 80 -2.59 -8.85 2.28
C ALA A 80 -2.74 -10.31 1.81
N ALA A 81 -1.66 -10.91 1.32
CA ALA A 81 -1.73 -12.26 0.78
C ALA A 81 -2.08 -13.30 1.85
N LEU A 82 -1.42 -13.26 3.00
CA LEU A 82 -1.64 -14.23 4.08
C LEU A 82 -3.06 -14.15 4.64
N SER A 83 -3.62 -12.95 4.80
CA SER A 83 -4.98 -12.78 5.29
C SER A 83 -6.06 -13.18 4.27
N ALA A 84 -5.75 -13.14 2.97
CA ALA A 84 -6.65 -13.59 1.91
C ALA A 84 -6.52 -15.08 1.56
N GLY A 85 -5.54 -15.79 2.14
CA GLY A 85 -5.19 -17.15 1.71
C GLY A 85 -4.57 -17.21 0.31
N ALA A 86 -4.04 -16.09 -0.17
CA ALA A 86 -3.47 -15.93 -1.50
C ALA A 86 -2.01 -16.41 -1.57
N ARG A 87 -1.49 -16.57 -2.78
CA ARG A 87 -0.09 -16.90 -3.03
C ARG A 87 0.79 -15.65 -2.97
N ILE A 88 1.99 -15.78 -2.41
CA ILE A 88 3.03 -14.75 -2.45
C ILE A 88 4.11 -15.15 -3.47
N VAL A 89 4.46 -14.24 -4.37
CA VAL A 89 5.62 -14.32 -5.26
C VAL A 89 6.67 -13.36 -4.76
N VAL A 90 7.80 -13.88 -4.28
CA VAL A 90 8.88 -13.06 -3.73
C VAL A 90 9.89 -12.73 -4.84
N ALA A 91 10.07 -11.45 -5.12
CA ALA A 91 11.09 -10.98 -6.05
C ALA A 91 12.50 -11.28 -5.52
N ARG A 92 13.44 -11.58 -6.41
CA ARG A 92 14.85 -11.76 -6.03
C ARG A 92 15.43 -10.49 -5.40
N PRO A 93 16.46 -10.58 -4.54
CA PRO A 93 17.17 -9.41 -4.03
C PRO A 93 17.60 -8.46 -5.16
N GLY A 94 17.31 -7.16 -5.00
CA GLY A 94 17.57 -6.12 -6.01
C GLY A 94 16.64 -6.14 -7.24
N GLY A 95 15.80 -7.17 -7.43
CA GLY A 95 14.90 -7.29 -8.57
C GLY A 95 13.83 -6.20 -8.64
N HIS A 96 13.49 -5.58 -7.51
CA HIS A 96 12.53 -4.48 -7.45
C HIS A 96 12.96 -3.23 -8.25
N ARG A 97 14.22 -3.14 -8.69
CA ARG A 97 14.78 -2.02 -9.48
C ARG A 97 14.79 -2.30 -10.99
N ASP A 98 14.46 -3.52 -11.38
CA ASP A 98 14.60 -4.03 -12.75
C ASP A 98 13.20 -4.21 -13.36
N PRO A 99 12.69 -3.25 -14.15
CA PRO A 99 11.33 -3.28 -14.66
C PRO A 99 11.09 -4.44 -15.64
N ALA A 100 12.10 -4.81 -16.45
CA ALA A 100 12.00 -5.95 -17.35
C ALA A 100 11.85 -7.27 -16.58
N TYR A 101 12.65 -7.44 -15.52
CA TYR A 101 12.52 -8.59 -14.62
C TYR A 101 11.16 -8.63 -13.93
N LEU A 102 10.66 -7.51 -13.41
CA LEU A 102 9.36 -7.45 -12.74
C LEU A 102 8.22 -7.80 -13.71
N ARG A 103 8.24 -7.27 -14.94
CA ARG A 103 7.30 -7.64 -16.00
C ARG A 103 7.32 -9.14 -16.25
N ASP A 104 8.50 -9.71 -16.49
CA ASP A 104 8.63 -11.13 -16.81
C ASP A 104 8.21 -12.03 -15.64
N LEU A 105 8.49 -11.61 -14.41
CA LEU A 105 8.03 -12.31 -13.20
C LEU A 105 6.50 -12.24 -13.05
N ILE A 106 5.89 -11.08 -13.28
CA ILE A 106 4.43 -10.90 -13.24
C ILE A 106 3.76 -11.83 -14.23
N ILE A 107 4.29 -11.93 -15.45
CA ILE A 107 3.79 -12.83 -16.49
C ILE A 107 4.00 -14.29 -16.09
N ALA A 108 5.23 -14.67 -15.71
CA ALA A 108 5.55 -16.07 -15.43
C ALA A 108 4.75 -16.63 -14.24
N GLU A 109 4.52 -15.81 -13.22
CA GLU A 109 3.89 -16.24 -11.98
C GLU A 109 2.39 -15.89 -11.88
N GLN A 110 1.84 -15.28 -12.94
CA GLN A 110 0.43 -14.88 -13.02
C GLN A 110 0.04 -13.96 -11.85
N VAL A 111 0.88 -12.97 -11.56
CA VAL A 111 0.62 -12.00 -10.48
C VAL A 111 -0.68 -11.26 -10.76
N THR A 112 -1.57 -11.20 -9.75
CA THR A 112 -2.86 -10.50 -9.83
C THR A 112 -2.84 -9.13 -9.18
N THR A 113 -1.95 -8.93 -8.20
CA THR A 113 -1.90 -7.72 -7.37
C THR A 113 -0.46 -7.29 -7.13
N ALA A 114 -0.18 -6.00 -7.33
CA ALA A 114 1.15 -5.43 -7.12
C ALA A 114 1.07 -3.97 -6.65
N HIS A 115 2.15 -3.51 -5.99
CA HIS A 115 2.34 -2.12 -5.59
C HIS A 115 3.49 -1.49 -6.35
N PHE A 116 3.34 -0.24 -6.80
CA PHE A 116 4.45 0.51 -7.40
C PHE A 116 4.55 1.91 -6.82
N VAL A 117 5.75 2.49 -6.89
CA VAL A 117 5.89 3.94 -6.87
C VAL A 117 5.67 4.47 -8.30
N PRO A 118 5.16 5.70 -8.49
CA PRO A 118 4.89 6.25 -9.83
C PRO A 118 6.05 6.10 -10.81
N VAL A 119 7.30 6.36 -10.39
CA VAL A 119 8.47 6.19 -11.26
C VAL A 119 8.65 4.75 -11.76
N MET A 120 8.40 3.75 -10.92
CA MET A 120 8.48 2.34 -11.31
C MET A 120 7.36 1.95 -12.27
N LEU A 121 6.15 2.49 -12.06
CA LEU A 121 5.03 2.26 -12.97
C LEU A 121 5.33 2.81 -14.38
N SER A 122 5.91 4.01 -14.45
CA SER A 122 6.36 4.60 -15.73
C SER A 122 7.40 3.75 -16.44
N MET A 123 8.36 3.18 -15.69
CA MET A 123 9.35 2.27 -16.26
C MET A 123 8.72 0.97 -16.76
N LEU A 124 7.75 0.40 -16.03
CA LEU A 124 7.02 -0.78 -16.48
C LEU A 124 6.18 -0.51 -17.74
N LEU A 125 5.57 0.67 -17.85
CA LEU A 125 4.88 1.09 -19.06
C LEU A 125 5.82 1.10 -20.27
N ALA A 126 7.02 1.65 -20.11
CA ALA A 126 8.04 1.63 -21.16
C ALA A 126 8.53 0.21 -21.52
N GLU A 127 8.48 -0.72 -20.56
CA GLU A 127 8.85 -2.14 -20.74
C GLU A 127 7.73 -3.02 -21.29
N GLY A 128 6.53 -2.49 -21.54
CA GLY A 128 5.42 -3.25 -22.13
C GLY A 128 4.56 -3.98 -21.09
N ILE A 129 4.03 -3.22 -20.12
CA ILE A 129 3.14 -3.73 -19.07
C ILE A 129 1.82 -4.30 -19.60
N GLU A 130 1.40 -3.96 -20.82
CA GLU A 130 0.20 -4.51 -21.47
C GLU A 130 0.20 -6.05 -21.60
N ARG A 131 1.38 -6.66 -21.49
CA ARG A 131 1.55 -8.12 -21.46
C ARG A 131 1.21 -8.75 -20.11
N CYS A 132 1.12 -7.96 -19.05
CA CYS A 132 0.83 -8.37 -17.67
C CYS A 132 -0.68 -8.55 -17.44
N THR A 133 -1.37 -9.30 -18.32
CA THR A 133 -2.83 -9.41 -18.35
C THR A 133 -3.44 -10.14 -17.16
N SER A 134 -2.62 -10.76 -16.31
CA SER A 134 -3.08 -11.38 -15.05
C SER A 134 -3.35 -10.36 -13.95
N LEU A 135 -2.81 -9.13 -14.06
CA LEU A 135 -3.03 -8.07 -13.10
C LEU A 135 -4.51 -7.66 -13.09
N ARG A 136 -5.08 -7.61 -11.88
CA ARG A 136 -6.47 -7.22 -11.62
C ARG A 136 -6.55 -5.91 -10.85
N SER A 137 -5.58 -5.66 -9.97
CA SER A 137 -5.49 -4.42 -9.20
C SER A 137 -4.04 -4.03 -8.92
N VAL A 138 -3.72 -2.75 -9.12
CA VAL A 138 -2.42 -2.17 -8.85
C VAL A 138 -2.59 -0.96 -7.93
N GLY A 139 -1.92 -1.00 -6.78
CA GLY A 139 -1.76 0.17 -5.92
C GLY A 139 -0.54 0.98 -6.33
N VAL A 140 -0.67 2.31 -6.34
CA VAL A 140 0.44 3.23 -6.57
C VAL A 140 0.49 4.25 -5.45
N GLY A 141 1.65 4.49 -4.86
CA GLY A 141 1.77 5.41 -3.75
C GLY A 141 3.21 5.77 -3.42
N GLY A 142 3.39 6.60 -2.39
CA GLY A 142 4.70 7.08 -1.93
C GLY A 142 5.24 8.31 -2.65
N GLU A 143 4.70 8.64 -3.83
CA GLU A 143 4.98 9.88 -4.57
C GLU A 143 3.69 10.39 -5.24
N GLU A 144 3.70 11.63 -5.75
CA GLU A 144 2.60 12.13 -6.56
C GLU A 144 2.46 11.29 -7.84
N LEU A 145 1.29 10.70 -8.08
CA LEU A 145 0.96 9.97 -9.31
C LEU A 145 0.61 10.95 -10.44
N PRO A 146 1.41 11.03 -11.52
CA PRO A 146 1.08 11.87 -12.66
C PRO A 146 -0.17 11.37 -13.42
N VAL A 147 -1.01 12.29 -13.87
CA VAL A 147 -2.26 11.97 -14.59
C VAL A 147 -1.99 11.24 -15.90
N ASP A 148 -0.92 11.59 -16.61
CA ASP A 148 -0.49 10.96 -17.86
C ASP A 148 -0.04 9.50 -17.64
N VAL A 149 0.69 9.23 -16.55
CA VAL A 149 1.09 7.87 -16.15
C VAL A 149 -0.16 7.03 -15.83
N ALA A 150 -1.11 7.58 -15.07
CA ALA A 150 -2.36 6.89 -14.75
C ALA A 150 -3.19 6.58 -16.02
N ARG A 151 -3.32 7.54 -16.95
CA ARG A 151 -4.01 7.34 -18.23
C ARG A 151 -3.32 6.29 -19.09
N ALA A 152 -1.99 6.32 -19.17
CA ALA A 152 -1.21 5.35 -19.94
C ALA A 152 -1.38 3.92 -19.38
N PHE A 153 -1.40 3.76 -18.06
CA PHE A 153 -1.67 2.49 -17.41
C PHE A 153 -3.06 1.94 -17.75
N LEU A 154 -4.10 2.75 -17.58
CA LEU A 154 -5.48 2.32 -17.86
C LEU A 154 -5.70 2.00 -19.35
N ALA A 155 -4.96 2.65 -20.25
CA ALA A 155 -4.98 2.32 -21.67
C ALA A 155 -4.25 0.99 -21.98
N ALA A 156 -3.15 0.69 -21.27
CA ALA A 156 -2.37 -0.53 -21.43
C ALA A 156 -3.05 -1.77 -20.82
N LEU A 157 -3.75 -1.60 -19.69
CA LEU A 157 -4.43 -2.66 -18.94
C LEU A 157 -5.87 -2.22 -18.57
N PRO A 158 -6.81 -2.22 -19.53
CA PRO A 158 -8.17 -1.70 -19.31
C PRO A 158 -9.01 -2.48 -18.30
N ASP A 159 -8.67 -3.75 -18.08
CA ASP A 159 -9.35 -4.63 -17.11
C ASP A 159 -8.67 -4.64 -15.72
N CYS A 160 -7.56 -3.91 -15.57
CA CYS A 160 -6.85 -3.78 -14.29
C CYS A 160 -7.22 -2.46 -13.61
N GLU A 161 -7.60 -2.55 -12.34
CA GLU A 161 -7.83 -1.35 -11.54
C GLU A 161 -6.51 -0.71 -11.14
N LEU A 162 -6.49 0.63 -11.13
CA LEU A 162 -5.38 1.42 -10.64
C LEU A 162 -5.85 2.25 -9.47
N HIS A 163 -5.17 2.14 -8.33
CA HIS A 163 -5.52 2.84 -7.10
C HIS A 163 -4.39 3.76 -6.69
N ASN A 164 -4.64 5.07 -6.65
CA ASN A 164 -3.72 6.02 -6.04
C ASN A 164 -3.90 5.93 -4.52
N THR A 165 -2.83 5.58 -3.81
CA THR A 165 -2.82 5.32 -2.37
C THR A 165 -1.88 6.28 -1.68
N TYR A 166 -2.27 6.73 -0.48
CA TYR A 166 -1.45 7.62 0.32
C TYR A 166 -1.53 7.23 1.78
N GLY A 167 -0.39 7.32 2.46
CA GLY A 167 -0.26 7.25 3.91
C GLY A 167 1.19 7.48 4.33
N PRO A 168 1.41 8.08 5.50
CA PRO A 168 2.74 8.17 6.08
C PRO A 168 3.09 6.90 6.87
N ALA A 169 4.39 6.65 7.09
CA ALA A 169 4.87 5.48 7.85
C ALA A 169 4.43 5.49 9.33
N GLU A 170 4.05 6.67 9.85
CA GLU A 170 3.44 6.87 11.17
C GLU A 170 2.03 6.29 11.27
N ALA A 171 1.41 5.94 10.14
CA ALA A 171 0.15 5.22 10.06
C ALA A 171 0.35 3.84 9.41
N ALA A 172 -0.70 3.01 9.44
CA ALA A 172 -0.66 1.66 8.89
C ALA A 172 -0.63 1.65 7.35
N VAL A 173 0.53 1.97 6.77
CA VAL A 173 0.88 1.95 5.33
C VAL A 173 0.17 3.01 4.50
N ASP A 174 -1.11 2.80 4.21
CA ASP A 174 -1.96 3.72 3.45
C ASP A 174 -3.24 3.95 4.24
N VAL A 175 -3.70 5.20 4.19
CA VAL A 175 -4.83 5.72 4.95
C VAL A 175 -5.91 6.28 4.04
N THR A 176 -5.58 6.50 2.76
CA THR A 176 -6.51 6.92 1.72
C THR A 176 -6.26 6.17 0.43
N SER A 177 -7.31 6.04 -0.37
CA SER A 177 -7.18 5.56 -1.74
C SER A 177 -8.19 6.22 -2.66
N TRP A 178 -7.79 6.38 -3.92
CA TRP A 178 -8.65 6.81 -5.02
C TRP A 178 -8.51 5.85 -6.21
N GLN A 179 -9.61 5.23 -6.61
CA GLN A 179 -9.65 4.41 -7.82
C GLN A 179 -9.62 5.32 -9.04
N CYS A 180 -8.61 5.14 -9.87
CA CYS A 180 -8.46 5.86 -11.12
C CYS A 180 -9.50 5.40 -12.14
N ASP A 181 -10.29 6.35 -12.64
CA ASP A 181 -11.26 6.14 -13.71
C ASP A 181 -10.89 6.99 -14.94
N PRO A 182 -10.90 6.43 -16.17
CA PRO A 182 -10.54 7.16 -17.38
C PRO A 182 -11.37 8.42 -17.64
N GLN A 183 -12.67 8.42 -17.30
CA GLN A 183 -13.56 9.55 -17.53
C GLN A 183 -13.27 10.66 -16.52
N ALA A 184 -13.15 10.31 -15.24
CA ALA A 184 -12.79 11.26 -14.19
C ALA A 184 -11.41 11.88 -14.46
N LEU A 185 -10.42 11.06 -14.84
CA LEU A 185 -9.08 11.55 -15.16
C LEU A 185 -9.05 12.50 -16.35
N ALA A 186 -10.01 12.46 -17.28
CA ALA A 186 -10.03 13.34 -18.45
C ALA A 186 -10.10 14.84 -18.08
N GLU A 187 -10.78 15.15 -16.97
CA GLU A 187 -11.03 16.53 -16.50
C GLU A 187 -10.07 16.98 -15.39
N LEU A 188 -9.26 16.07 -14.86
CA LEU A 188 -8.37 16.32 -13.72
C LEU A 188 -6.95 16.72 -14.16
N THR A 189 -6.36 17.65 -13.41
CA THR A 189 -4.95 18.06 -13.55
C THR A 189 -4.02 17.35 -12.58
N ARG A 190 -4.57 16.75 -11.51
CA ARG A 190 -3.85 15.92 -10.53
C ARG A 190 -4.71 14.73 -10.13
N VAL A 191 -4.08 13.62 -9.80
CA VAL A 191 -4.78 12.44 -9.28
C VAL A 191 -5.11 12.65 -7.79
N PRO A 192 -6.39 12.59 -7.38
CA PRO A 192 -6.78 12.78 -5.98
C PRO A 192 -6.19 11.70 -5.06
N LEU A 193 -6.04 12.03 -3.78
CA LEU A 193 -5.71 11.04 -2.73
C LEU A 193 -6.93 10.21 -2.30
N GLY A 194 -8.13 10.67 -2.65
CA GLY A 194 -9.39 10.00 -2.33
C GLY A 194 -9.86 10.28 -0.90
N GLY A 195 -10.63 9.33 -0.35
CA GLY A 195 -11.19 9.43 1.00
C GLY A 195 -10.44 8.58 2.01
N PRO A 196 -10.66 8.80 3.33
CA PRO A 196 -10.10 7.95 4.36
C PRO A 196 -10.63 6.51 4.24
N HIS A 197 -9.78 5.54 4.52
CA HIS A 197 -10.24 4.17 4.79
C HIS A 197 -11.15 4.14 6.04
N PRO A 198 -12.02 3.14 6.19
CA PRO A 198 -12.84 2.92 7.37
C PRO A 198 -12.04 2.98 8.66
N ASN A 199 -12.69 3.52 9.68
CA ASN A 199 -12.12 3.74 11.01
C ASN A 199 -10.94 4.72 11.05
N LEU A 200 -10.65 5.41 9.94
CA LEU A 200 -9.74 6.54 9.86
C LEU A 200 -10.50 7.85 9.65
N ARG A 201 -9.82 8.95 9.92
CA ARG A 201 -10.31 10.31 9.73
C ARG A 201 -9.20 11.16 9.11
N LEU A 202 -9.60 12.02 8.19
CA LEU A 202 -8.75 13.06 7.63
C LEU A 202 -9.33 14.42 7.99
N TYR A 203 -8.45 15.34 8.31
CA TYR A 203 -8.77 16.74 8.53
C TYR A 203 -7.84 17.60 7.70
N VAL A 204 -8.35 18.67 7.13
CA VAL A 204 -7.53 19.71 6.50
C VAL A 204 -7.68 20.95 7.38
N LEU A 205 -6.60 21.32 8.05
CA LEU A 205 -6.60 22.33 9.11
C LEU A 205 -5.74 23.54 8.73
N ASP A 206 -6.07 24.71 9.27
CA ASP A 206 -5.18 25.89 9.27
C ASP A 206 -4.18 25.87 10.43
N ASP A 207 -3.38 26.94 10.56
CA ASP A 207 -2.35 27.08 11.59
C ASP A 207 -2.94 27.19 13.01
N GLU A 208 -4.23 27.51 13.12
CA GLU A 208 -4.99 27.55 14.37
C GLU A 208 -5.69 26.21 14.72
N LEU A 209 -5.48 25.16 13.91
CA LEU A 209 -6.10 23.83 14.02
C LEU A 209 -7.62 23.83 13.79
N GLU A 210 -8.13 24.80 13.04
CA GLU A 210 -9.53 24.88 12.63
C GLU A 210 -9.72 24.28 11.22
N MET A 211 -10.91 23.72 10.96
CA MET A 211 -11.19 23.16 9.64
C MET A 211 -11.28 24.25 8.57
N VAL A 212 -10.51 24.09 7.50
CA VAL A 212 -10.58 25.02 6.35
C VAL A 212 -11.83 24.77 5.50
N PRO A 213 -12.37 25.81 4.82
CA PRO A 213 -13.44 25.64 3.85
C PRO A 213 -13.06 24.73 2.67
N ILE A 214 -14.05 24.08 2.06
CA ILE A 214 -13.85 23.23 0.87
C ILE A 214 -13.14 24.02 -0.24
N GLY A 215 -12.07 23.45 -0.77
CA GLY A 215 -11.26 24.04 -1.85
C GLY A 215 -10.14 24.97 -1.36
N THR A 216 -10.02 25.22 -0.05
CA THR A 216 -8.92 25.99 0.53
C THR A 216 -7.80 25.04 0.95
N PRO A 217 -6.53 25.32 0.60
CA PRO A 217 -5.39 24.53 1.09
C PRO A 217 -5.23 24.63 2.61
N GLY A 218 -4.78 23.54 3.23
CA GLY A 218 -4.40 23.47 4.65
C GLY A 218 -3.52 22.25 4.90
N GLU A 219 -3.11 22.03 6.14
CA GLU A 219 -2.30 20.89 6.54
C GLU A 219 -3.19 19.65 6.76
N LEU A 220 -2.72 18.49 6.30
CA LEU A 220 -3.45 17.23 6.40
C LEU A 220 -3.15 16.54 7.74
N TYR A 221 -4.18 16.35 8.55
CA TYR A 221 -4.13 15.63 9.82
C TYR A 221 -4.87 14.30 9.74
N LEU A 222 -4.33 13.31 10.47
CA LEU A 222 -4.76 11.91 10.45
C LEU A 222 -5.23 11.50 11.85
N GLY A 223 -6.35 10.80 11.91
CA GLY A 223 -6.87 10.21 13.13
C GLY A 223 -7.44 8.82 12.90
N GLY A 224 -7.65 8.08 14.00
CA GLY A 224 -8.29 6.76 13.97
C GLY A 224 -7.33 5.59 14.17
N VAL A 225 -7.83 4.38 13.94
CA VAL A 225 -7.19 3.12 14.36
C VAL A 225 -5.85 2.84 13.64
N GLY A 226 -5.63 3.46 12.49
CA GLY A 226 -4.41 3.32 11.70
C GLY A 226 -3.24 4.16 12.21
N VAL A 227 -3.45 5.11 13.12
CA VAL A 227 -2.38 5.95 13.66
C VAL A 227 -1.50 5.13 14.62
N GLY A 228 -0.19 5.14 14.37
CA GLY A 228 0.78 4.43 15.18
C GLY A 228 0.93 4.99 16.60
N ARG A 229 1.67 4.27 17.44
CA ARG A 229 1.94 4.65 18.84
C ARG A 229 2.93 5.81 19.00
N GLY A 230 3.38 6.40 17.89
CA GLY A 230 4.47 7.35 17.84
C GLY A 230 5.81 6.68 17.51
N TYR A 231 6.91 7.34 17.88
CA TYR A 231 8.25 6.91 17.53
C TYR A 231 8.90 6.08 18.65
N TRP A 232 9.53 4.97 18.28
CA TRP A 232 10.27 4.11 19.19
C TRP A 232 11.39 4.89 19.90
N GLY A 233 11.37 4.86 21.23
CA GLY A 233 12.37 5.53 22.07
C GLY A 233 12.25 7.05 22.12
N ALA A 234 11.22 7.64 21.51
CA ALA A 234 10.80 9.01 21.78
C ALA A 234 9.84 8.97 22.98
N ALA A 235 10.12 9.75 24.02
CA ALA A 235 9.27 9.91 25.19
C ALA A 235 8.13 10.90 24.92
#